data_AF-A0A7U7IEB4-F1
#
_entry.id   AF-A0A7U7IEB4-F1
#
_cell.length_a   1.000
_cell.length_b   1.000
_cell.length_c   1.000
_cell.angle_alpha   90.00
_cell.angle_beta   90.00
_cell.angle_gamma   90.00
#
_symmetry.space_group_name_H-M   'P 1'
#
loop_
_entity.id
_entity.type
_entity.pdbx_description
1 polymer ?
#
loop_
_entity_poly.entity_id
_entity_poly.type
_entity_poly.pdbx_seq_one_letter_code
_entity_poly.pdbx_strand_id
1 'polypeptide(L)'
;MKFTALAKATLALGILTTGTLTTEVHSGHAKQNQKSVNKHDKEALYRYYTGKTMEMKNISALKHGKNNLRFKFRGIKIQVLLPGNDKSKFQQRSYEGLDVFFVQEKRDKHDIFYTVGGVIQNNKTSGVVSAPILNISKEKGEDAFVKGYPYYIKKEKITLKELDYKLRKHLIEKYGLYKTISKDGRVKISLKDGSFYNLDLRSKLKFKYMGEVIESKQIKDIEVNLK
;
A
#
# COMPACT_ATOMS: atom_id res chain seq x y z
N MET A 1 14.36 34.02 50.77
CA MET A 1 13.09 34.77 50.78
C MET A 1 12.28 34.41 49.55
N LYS A 2 10.96 34.33 49.74
CA LYS A 2 9.94 33.83 48.80
C LYS A 2 9.91 34.65 47.50
N PHE A 3 9.71 33.98 46.37
CA PHE A 3 8.96 34.57 45.26
C PHE A 3 7.92 33.57 44.73
N THR A 4 6.71 34.09 44.70
CA THR A 4 5.42 33.50 44.39
C THR A 4 5.29 33.09 42.92
N ALA A 5 4.49 32.03 42.71
CA ALA A 5 4.03 31.57 41.41
C ALA A 5 3.20 32.63 40.66
N LEU A 6 3.40 32.72 39.35
CA LEU A 6 2.39 33.16 38.39
C LEU A 6 2.28 32.08 37.32
N ALA A 7 1.21 31.28 37.40
CA ALA A 7 0.81 30.37 36.34
C ALA A 7 0.31 31.16 35.13
N LYS A 8 0.88 30.92 33.96
CA LYS A 8 0.25 31.19 32.67
C LYS A 8 0.21 29.89 31.88
N ALA A 9 -0.93 29.21 31.94
CA ALA A 9 -1.27 28.18 30.96
C ALA A 9 -1.40 28.86 29.60
N THR A 10 -0.42 28.66 28.73
CA THR A 10 -0.54 28.99 27.31
C THR A 10 -0.66 27.68 26.57
N LEU A 11 -1.80 27.48 25.92
CA LEU A 11 -2.12 26.32 25.10
C LEU A 11 -1.21 26.33 23.87
N ALA A 12 -0.03 25.71 23.97
CA ALA A 12 0.82 25.47 22.82
C ALA A 12 0.45 24.11 22.23
N LEU A 13 -0.10 24.11 21.01
CA LEU A 13 -0.04 22.96 20.11
C LEU A 13 1.44 22.71 19.77
N GLY A 14 2.11 22.01 20.69
CA GLY A 14 3.53 21.71 20.63
C GLY A 14 3.85 20.76 19.48
N ILE A 15 4.40 21.32 18.41
CA ILE A 15 5.41 20.66 17.61
C ILE A 15 6.61 20.50 18.55
N LEU A 16 6.99 19.26 18.89
CA LEU A 16 8.28 18.99 19.53
C LEU A 16 9.10 18.06 18.64
N THR A 17 9.98 18.70 17.88
CA THR A 17 11.19 18.13 17.29
C THR A 17 12.25 18.01 18.38
N THR A 18 12.67 16.80 18.73
CA THR A 18 14.05 16.47 19.10
C THR A 18 14.23 14.95 19.06
N GLY A 19 15.24 14.51 18.33
CA GLY A 19 15.62 13.10 18.18
C GLY A 19 16.82 13.04 17.24
N THR A 20 17.98 12.96 17.86
CA THR A 20 19.33 12.95 17.30
C THR A 20 19.49 12.00 16.10
N LEU A 21 20.11 12.50 15.03
CA LEU A 21 20.62 11.71 13.92
C LEU A 21 21.87 10.95 14.39
N THR A 22 21.78 9.63 14.55
CA THR A 22 22.96 8.76 14.46
C THR A 22 22.99 8.17 13.06
N THR A 23 24.03 8.51 12.31
CA THR A 23 24.38 7.89 11.03
C THR A 23 25.05 6.56 11.31
N GLU A 24 24.36 5.45 11.01
CA GLU A 24 25.01 4.17 10.76
C GLU A 24 24.69 3.73 9.33
N VAL A 25 25.74 3.71 8.51
CA VAL A 25 25.78 3.09 7.20
C VAL A 25 26.02 1.60 7.46
N HIS A 26 25.04 0.75 7.18
CA HIS A 26 25.14 -0.48 6.37
C HIS A 26 23.77 -1.21 6.28
N SER A 27 23.29 -1.34 5.04
CA SER A 27 22.32 -2.30 4.47
C SER A 27 21.07 -2.75 5.26
N GLY A 28 19.90 -2.54 4.64
CA GLY A 28 18.68 -3.31 4.91
C GLY A 28 17.47 -2.41 5.19
N HIS A 29 16.76 -1.98 4.14
CA HIS A 29 15.60 -1.10 4.26
C HIS A 29 14.44 -1.72 5.09
N ALA A 30 14.45 -1.52 6.41
CA ALA A 30 13.29 -1.70 7.27
C ALA A 30 12.32 -0.51 7.13
N LYS A 31 11.61 -0.41 6.00
CA LYS A 31 10.65 0.68 5.74
C LYS A 31 9.24 0.36 6.27
N GLN A 32 9.07 0.15 7.57
CA GLN A 32 7.81 0.50 8.24
C GLN A 32 7.94 0.65 9.77
N ASN A 33 8.59 1.70 10.25
CA ASN A 33 8.39 2.14 11.64
C ASN A 33 7.03 2.88 11.76
N GLN A 34 6.17 2.42 12.65
CA GLN A 34 4.81 2.93 12.92
C GLN A 34 4.79 3.78 14.19
N LYS A 35 4.30 5.02 14.07
CA LYS A 35 3.42 5.63 15.08
C LYS A 35 2.09 6.01 14.42
N SER A 36 1.03 5.39 14.95
CA SER A 36 -0.41 5.72 14.95
C SER A 36 -1.03 6.49 13.77
N VAL A 37 -1.67 5.75 12.83
CA VAL A 37 -2.95 6.15 12.20
C VAL A 37 -3.73 4.86 11.87
N ASN A 38 -4.97 4.74 12.37
CA ASN A 38 -5.95 3.65 12.18
C ASN A 38 -5.67 2.28 12.84
N LYS A 39 -5.51 2.29 14.16
CA LYS A 39 -5.83 1.13 14.97
C LYS A 39 -7.38 1.11 15.07
N HIS A 40 -8.10 0.13 14.47
CA HIS A 40 -9.12 -0.67 15.19
C HIS A 40 -10.36 -1.24 14.48
N ASP A 41 -10.81 -0.83 13.30
CA ASP A 41 -12.07 -1.40 12.76
C ASP A 41 -11.84 -2.52 11.72
N LYS A 42 -12.25 -3.76 12.08
CA LYS A 42 -12.14 -4.96 11.23
C LYS A 42 -13.10 -4.87 10.05
N GLU A 43 -14.32 -4.38 10.28
CA GLU A 43 -15.33 -4.10 9.28
C GLU A 43 -14.86 -3.04 8.27
N ALA A 44 -14.15 -2.00 8.73
CA ALA A 44 -13.60 -0.98 7.83
C ALA A 44 -12.53 -1.54 6.89
N LEU A 45 -11.61 -2.38 7.40
CA LEU A 45 -10.62 -3.08 6.58
C LEU A 45 -11.30 -4.04 5.60
N TYR A 46 -12.29 -4.80 6.07
CA TYR A 46 -13.08 -5.68 5.24
C TYR A 46 -13.75 -4.92 4.08
N ARG A 47 -14.47 -3.84 4.37
CA ARG A 47 -15.14 -2.99 3.36
C ARG A 47 -14.15 -2.40 2.36
N TYR A 48 -12.98 -1.96 2.83
CA TYR A 48 -11.95 -1.41 1.94
C TYR A 48 -11.41 -2.46 0.97
N TYR A 49 -10.96 -3.62 1.47
CA TYR A 49 -10.32 -4.66 0.67
C TYR A 49 -11.29 -5.54 -0.14
N THR A 50 -12.59 -5.38 0.08
CA THR A 50 -13.66 -5.92 -0.78
C THR A 50 -14.33 -4.86 -1.67
N GLY A 51 -13.87 -3.60 -1.57
CA GLY A 51 -14.45 -2.47 -2.29
C GLY A 51 -14.19 -2.50 -3.79
N LYS A 52 -14.74 -1.48 -4.47
CA LYS A 52 -14.63 -1.32 -5.93
C LYS A 52 -13.19 -1.08 -6.35
N THR A 53 -12.70 -1.94 -7.24
CA THR A 53 -11.38 -1.82 -7.88
C THR A 53 -11.47 -1.86 -9.38
N MET A 54 -10.51 -1.23 -10.05
CA MET A 54 -10.37 -1.29 -11.51
C MET A 54 -8.89 -1.37 -11.88
N GLU A 55 -8.56 -2.19 -12.88
CA GLU A 55 -7.25 -2.18 -13.52
C GLU A 55 -7.37 -1.44 -14.84
N MET A 56 -6.87 -0.21 -14.87
CA MET A 56 -6.90 0.64 -16.05
C MET A 56 -5.57 0.48 -16.77
N LYS A 57 -5.61 0.17 -18.06
CA LYS A 57 -4.41 -0.06 -18.86
C LYS A 57 -4.27 0.96 -19.96
N ASN A 58 -3.03 1.28 -20.29
CA ASN A 58 -2.68 2.16 -21.42
C ASN A 58 -3.45 3.49 -21.40
N ILE A 59 -3.50 4.16 -20.24
CA ILE A 59 -4.19 5.44 -20.08
C ILE A 59 -3.22 6.61 -20.28
N SER A 60 -3.77 7.69 -20.81
CA SER A 60 -3.09 8.99 -20.83
C SER A 60 -3.57 9.85 -19.66
N ALA A 61 -2.63 10.46 -18.94
CA ALA A 61 -2.91 11.29 -17.77
C ALA A 61 -2.20 12.64 -17.83
N LEU A 62 -2.87 13.66 -17.30
CA LEU A 62 -2.32 15.00 -17.15
C LEU A 62 -1.88 15.24 -15.72
N LYS A 63 -0.75 15.92 -15.54
CA LYS A 63 -0.35 16.42 -14.23
C LYS A 63 -1.33 17.49 -13.78
N HIS A 64 -1.80 17.38 -12.53
CA HIS A 64 -2.75 18.30 -11.94
C HIS A 64 -2.28 18.75 -10.56
N GLY A 65 -1.78 19.99 -10.48
CA GLY A 65 -1.10 20.50 -9.28
C GLY A 65 0.23 19.79 -9.03
N LYS A 66 0.72 19.84 -7.78
CA LYS A 66 2.07 19.38 -7.47
C LYS A 66 2.24 17.85 -7.49
N ASN A 67 1.26 17.13 -6.94
CA ASN A 67 1.39 15.69 -6.64
C ASN A 67 0.17 14.88 -7.10
N ASN A 68 -0.45 15.22 -8.23
CA ASN A 68 -1.60 14.47 -8.73
C ASN A 68 -1.56 14.25 -10.24
N LEU A 69 -2.16 13.15 -10.66
CA LEU A 69 -2.52 12.89 -12.04
C LEU A 69 -4.04 12.92 -12.19
N ARG A 70 -4.54 13.42 -13.32
CA ARG A 70 -5.96 13.46 -13.65
C ARG A 70 -6.18 12.93 -15.06
N PHE A 71 -7.22 12.11 -15.20
CA PHE A 71 -7.65 11.58 -16.49
C PHE A 71 -9.13 11.19 -16.45
N LYS A 72 -9.68 10.87 -17.62
CA LYS A 72 -11.01 10.25 -17.75
C LYS A 72 -10.83 8.80 -18.20
N PHE A 73 -11.57 7.88 -17.59
CA PHE A 73 -11.61 6.48 -18.00
C PHE A 73 -13.07 6.04 -18.13
N ARG A 74 -13.49 5.68 -19.35
CA ARG A 74 -14.88 5.29 -19.65
C ARG A 74 -15.92 6.28 -19.10
N GLY A 75 -15.69 7.58 -19.31
CA GLY A 75 -16.56 8.65 -18.82
C GLY A 75 -16.35 9.08 -17.36
N ILE A 76 -15.63 8.29 -16.55
CA ILE A 76 -15.39 8.58 -15.13
C ILE A 76 -14.18 9.50 -14.98
N LYS A 77 -14.32 10.60 -14.23
CA LYS A 77 -13.22 11.51 -13.87
C LYS A 77 -12.44 10.91 -12.70
N ILE A 78 -11.13 10.70 -12.88
CA ILE A 78 -10.27 10.10 -11.86
C ILE A 78 -9.14 11.06 -11.51
N GLN A 79 -8.84 11.16 -10.22
CA GLN A 79 -7.67 11.84 -9.70
C GLN A 79 -6.82 10.87 -8.86
N VAL A 80 -5.57 10.69 -9.27
CA VAL A 80 -4.57 9.91 -8.53
C VAL A 80 -3.74 10.85 -7.68
N LEU A 81 -3.70 10.61 -6.37
CA LEU A 81 -2.83 11.30 -5.43
C LEU A 81 -1.47 10.57 -5.38
N LEU A 82 -0.36 11.32 -5.39
CA LEU A 82 1.01 10.79 -5.40
C LEU A 82 1.80 11.25 -4.15
N PRO A 83 1.47 10.74 -2.95
CA PRO A 83 2.02 11.26 -1.70
C PRO A 83 3.38 10.66 -1.30
N GLY A 84 3.87 9.65 -2.02
CA GLY A 84 5.05 8.87 -1.65
C GLY A 84 6.27 9.16 -2.50
N ASN A 85 7.07 8.12 -2.74
CA ASN A 85 8.23 8.18 -3.63
C ASN A 85 7.86 8.40 -5.11
N ASP A 86 6.56 8.35 -5.43
CA ASP A 86 5.99 8.65 -6.74
C ASP A 86 5.82 10.17 -6.99
N LYS A 87 5.92 10.99 -5.94
CA LYS A 87 5.82 12.46 -6.03
C LYS A 87 6.81 13.07 -7.02
N SER A 88 8.04 12.56 -7.05
CA SER A 88 9.08 13.04 -7.97
C SER A 88 9.02 12.41 -9.36
N LYS A 89 8.34 11.27 -9.52
CA LYS A 89 8.33 10.49 -10.78
C LYS A 89 7.54 11.19 -11.91
N PHE A 90 6.53 11.96 -11.55
CA PHE A 90 5.59 12.56 -12.51
C PHE A 90 5.77 14.08 -12.66
N GLN A 91 6.86 14.51 -13.29
CA GLN A 91 7.15 15.94 -13.52
C GLN A 91 6.62 16.53 -14.84
N GLN A 92 6.47 15.73 -15.88
CA GLN A 92 6.00 16.16 -17.20
C GLN A 92 4.54 16.60 -17.16
N ARG A 93 4.12 17.40 -18.16
CA ARG A 93 2.74 17.90 -18.26
C ARG A 93 1.73 16.78 -18.51
N SER A 94 2.12 15.80 -19.32
CA SER A 94 1.30 14.67 -19.73
C SER A 94 2.12 13.39 -19.74
N TYR A 95 1.44 12.27 -19.56
CA TYR A 95 1.98 10.92 -19.59
C TYR A 95 1.06 10.03 -20.42
N GLU A 96 1.64 9.09 -21.15
CA GLU A 96 0.94 8.11 -21.96
C GLU A 96 1.39 6.70 -21.61
N GLY A 97 0.57 5.71 -21.93
CA GLY A 97 0.89 4.31 -21.67
C GLY A 97 1.01 3.96 -20.19
N LEU A 98 0.24 4.63 -19.32
CA LEU A 98 0.22 4.31 -17.90
C LEU A 98 -0.77 3.17 -17.61
N ASP A 99 -0.42 2.31 -16.68
CA ASP A 99 -1.37 1.40 -16.03
C ASP A 99 -1.64 1.92 -14.61
N VAL A 100 -2.92 1.93 -14.21
CA VAL A 100 -3.38 2.42 -12.91
C VAL A 100 -4.20 1.35 -12.20
N PHE A 101 -3.72 0.90 -11.04
CA PHE A 101 -4.48 0.09 -10.10
C PHE A 101 -5.34 0.99 -9.21
N PHE A 102 -6.61 1.09 -9.57
CA PHE A 102 -7.58 1.93 -8.90
C PHE A 102 -8.23 1.19 -7.73
N VAL A 103 -8.21 1.84 -6.57
CA VAL A 103 -9.03 1.50 -5.40
C VAL A 103 -9.67 2.81 -4.95
N GLN A 104 -10.99 2.83 -4.79
CA GLN A 104 -11.70 4.05 -4.45
C GLN A 104 -11.41 4.49 -3.01
N GLU A 105 -10.83 5.68 -2.87
CA GLU A 105 -10.57 6.31 -1.56
C GLU A 105 -11.69 7.27 -1.16
N LYS A 106 -12.18 8.06 -2.13
CA LYS A 106 -13.33 8.93 -1.97
C LYS A 106 -13.95 9.27 -3.33
N ARG A 107 -15.18 9.78 -3.30
CA ARG A 107 -15.85 10.46 -4.40
C ARG A 107 -16.20 11.86 -3.91
N ASP A 108 -15.88 12.89 -4.68
CA ASP A 108 -16.28 14.26 -4.32
C ASP A 108 -17.66 14.63 -4.90
N LYS A 109 -18.13 15.83 -4.57
CA LYS A 109 -19.40 16.39 -5.03
C LYS A 109 -19.49 16.64 -6.55
N HIS A 110 -18.37 16.54 -7.28
CA HIS A 110 -18.29 16.76 -8.73
C HIS A 110 -18.03 15.46 -9.50
N ASP A 111 -18.28 14.32 -8.85
CA ASP A 111 -18.04 12.97 -9.38
C ASP A 111 -16.60 12.69 -9.80
N ILE A 112 -15.64 13.29 -9.09
CA ILE A 112 -14.24 12.94 -9.18
C ILE A 112 -13.96 11.79 -8.21
N PHE A 113 -13.49 10.68 -8.77
CA PHE A 113 -13.10 9.50 -8.03
C PHE A 113 -11.61 9.58 -7.69
N TYR A 114 -11.30 9.46 -6.41
CA TYR A 114 -9.93 9.56 -5.91
C TYR A 114 -9.34 8.20 -5.62
N THR A 115 -8.07 8.05 -5.95
CA THR A 115 -7.23 6.90 -5.64
C THR A 115 -5.84 7.41 -5.24
N VAL A 116 -5.09 6.63 -4.46
CA VAL A 116 -3.72 6.98 -4.05
C VAL A 116 -2.72 6.01 -4.69
N GLY A 117 -1.66 6.52 -5.32
CA GLY A 117 -0.60 5.72 -5.94
C GLY A 117 -1.13 4.73 -6.98
N GLY A 118 -0.48 3.56 -7.09
CA GLY A 118 -0.92 2.49 -7.99
C GLY A 118 -0.63 2.74 -9.47
N VAL A 119 0.31 3.63 -9.80
CA VAL A 119 0.66 3.99 -11.18
C VAL A 119 1.98 3.34 -11.60
N ILE A 120 1.98 2.70 -12.75
CA ILE A 120 3.17 2.15 -13.42
C ILE A 120 3.15 2.50 -14.92
N GLN A 121 4.30 2.39 -15.58
CA GLN A 121 4.32 2.32 -17.04
C GLN A 121 3.79 0.95 -17.48
N ASN A 122 3.03 0.90 -18.58
CA ASN A 122 2.53 -0.33 -19.17
C ASN A 122 3.67 -1.33 -19.47
N ASN A 123 3.34 -2.62 -19.40
CA ASN A 123 4.27 -3.66 -19.82
C ASN A 123 4.57 -3.53 -21.32
N LYS A 124 5.78 -3.94 -21.71
CA LYS A 124 6.09 -4.20 -23.12
C LYS A 124 5.59 -5.59 -23.55
N THR A 125 5.50 -6.54 -22.63
CA THR A 125 5.15 -7.93 -22.90
C THR A 125 3.80 -8.35 -22.32
N SER A 126 3.15 -9.30 -23.00
CA SER A 126 1.90 -9.93 -22.56
C SER A 126 2.19 -11.30 -21.91
N GLY A 127 1.32 -11.74 -20.99
CA GLY A 127 1.43 -13.05 -20.33
C GLY A 127 1.75 -13.01 -18.83
N VAL A 128 2.01 -14.18 -18.24
CA VAL A 128 2.52 -14.31 -16.87
C VAL A 128 3.99 -13.90 -16.88
N VAL A 129 4.36 -12.98 -16.00
CA VAL A 129 5.72 -12.44 -15.93
C VAL A 129 6.51 -13.03 -14.76
N SER A 130 5.82 -13.32 -13.64
CA SER A 130 6.42 -13.89 -12.44
C SER A 130 5.40 -14.76 -11.69
N ALA A 131 5.88 -15.78 -10.98
CA ALA A 131 5.06 -16.71 -10.20
C ALA A 131 5.78 -17.12 -8.89
N PRO A 132 6.03 -16.18 -7.96
CA PRO A 132 6.60 -16.52 -6.65
C PRO A 132 5.67 -17.47 -5.88
N ILE A 133 6.25 -18.26 -4.98
CA ILE A 133 5.45 -19.09 -4.07
C ILE A 133 4.77 -18.19 -3.04
N LEU A 134 3.46 -18.38 -2.87
CA LEU A 134 2.66 -17.81 -1.79
C LEU A 134 2.41 -18.89 -0.75
N ASN A 135 3.08 -18.76 0.39
CA ASN A 135 2.90 -19.60 1.57
C ASN A 135 1.93 -18.91 2.53
N ILE A 136 0.88 -19.61 2.93
CA ILE A 136 -0.11 -19.13 3.89
C ILE A 136 -0.17 -20.12 5.05
N SER A 137 0.14 -19.62 6.23
CA SER A 137 0.03 -20.35 7.49
C SER A 137 -1.03 -19.71 8.37
N LYS A 138 -1.69 -20.51 9.21
CA LYS A 138 -2.40 -20.06 10.40
C LYS A 138 -1.75 -20.69 11.62
N GLU A 139 -1.35 -19.87 12.58
CA GLU A 139 -0.73 -20.36 13.81
C GLU A 139 -1.74 -21.04 14.73
N LYS A 140 -1.31 -22.16 15.34
CA LYS A 140 -1.84 -22.86 16.54
C LYS A 140 -3.37 -22.87 16.75
N GLY A 141 -3.92 -24.07 16.85
CA GLY A 141 -5.33 -24.34 17.14
C GLY A 141 -5.75 -25.63 16.44
N GLU A 142 -6.99 -26.07 16.64
CA GLU A 142 -7.53 -27.24 15.93
C GLU A 142 -7.59 -27.05 14.41
N ASP A 143 -7.59 -25.79 13.94
CA ASP A 143 -7.66 -25.42 12.52
C ASP A 143 -6.33 -24.86 11.97
N ALA A 144 -5.19 -25.21 12.57
CA ALA A 144 -3.87 -24.85 12.06
C ALA A 144 -3.63 -25.45 10.67
N PHE A 145 -3.03 -24.68 9.76
CA PHE A 145 -2.69 -25.14 8.41
C PHE A 145 -1.48 -24.44 7.84
N VAL A 146 -0.88 -25.07 6.83
CA VAL A 146 0.11 -24.48 5.93
C VAL A 146 -0.27 -24.85 4.50
N LYS A 147 -0.37 -23.86 3.62
CA LYS A 147 -0.65 -24.05 2.19
C LYS A 147 0.32 -23.24 1.36
N GLY A 148 0.89 -23.85 0.33
CA GLY A 148 1.79 -23.20 -0.62
C GLY A 148 1.30 -23.38 -2.05
N TYR A 149 1.25 -22.31 -2.84
CA TYR A 149 0.93 -22.38 -4.27
C TYR A 149 1.52 -21.20 -5.04
N PRO A 150 1.67 -21.30 -6.38
CA PRO A 150 2.17 -20.19 -7.19
C PRO A 150 1.22 -18.98 -7.19
N TYR A 151 1.76 -17.78 -7.03
CA TYR A 151 1.02 -16.52 -7.15
C TYR A 151 1.36 -15.81 -8.46
N TYR A 152 0.48 -15.93 -9.45
CA TYR A 152 0.75 -15.43 -10.80
C TYR A 152 0.64 -13.90 -10.92
N ILE A 153 1.73 -13.26 -11.31
CA ILE A 153 1.82 -11.83 -11.57
C ILE A 153 2.00 -11.62 -13.08
N LYS A 154 1.06 -10.90 -13.70
CA LYS A 154 1.01 -10.62 -15.15
C LYS A 154 1.63 -9.28 -15.55
N LYS A 155 2.37 -8.64 -14.65
CA LYS A 155 2.99 -7.32 -14.85
C LYS A 155 4.48 -7.38 -14.60
N GLU A 156 5.28 -6.72 -15.44
CA GLU A 156 6.73 -6.57 -15.25
C GLU A 156 7.00 -5.78 -13.98
N LYS A 157 6.29 -4.65 -13.82
CA LYS A 157 6.29 -3.83 -12.62
C LYS A 157 4.95 -3.93 -11.91
N ILE A 158 4.96 -4.09 -10.61
CA ILE A 158 3.75 -4.09 -9.78
C ILE A 158 3.91 -3.10 -8.64
N THR A 159 2.84 -2.36 -8.31
CA THR A 159 2.88 -1.49 -7.13
C THR A 159 2.66 -2.29 -5.85
N LEU A 160 3.27 -1.86 -4.75
CA LEU A 160 3.01 -2.46 -3.44
C LEU A 160 1.52 -2.36 -3.07
N LYS A 161 0.83 -1.30 -3.52
CA LYS A 161 -0.63 -1.17 -3.40
C LYS A 161 -1.38 -2.32 -4.07
N GLU A 162 -1.08 -2.60 -5.34
CA GLU A 162 -1.76 -3.65 -6.09
C GLU A 162 -1.53 -5.02 -5.45
N LEU A 163 -0.28 -5.27 -5.02
CA LEU A 163 0.09 -6.52 -4.37
C LEU A 163 -0.62 -6.68 -3.00
N ASP A 164 -0.56 -5.67 -2.12
CA ASP A 164 -1.26 -5.64 -0.83
C ASP A 164 -2.76 -5.88 -1.00
N TYR A 165 -3.41 -5.13 -1.91
CA TYR A 165 -4.85 -5.23 -2.10
C TYR A 165 -5.28 -6.61 -2.61
N LYS A 166 -4.61 -7.13 -3.64
CA LYS A 166 -4.96 -8.44 -4.22
C LYS A 166 -4.70 -9.58 -3.24
N LEU A 167 -3.59 -9.53 -2.49
CA LEU A 167 -3.31 -10.52 -1.45
C LEU A 167 -4.37 -10.50 -0.36
N ARG A 168 -4.72 -9.34 0.19
CA ARG A 168 -5.76 -9.27 1.23
C ARG A 168 -7.14 -9.66 0.72
N LYS A 169 -7.50 -9.28 -0.50
CA LYS A 169 -8.74 -9.73 -1.13
C LYS A 169 -8.80 -11.25 -1.25
N HIS A 170 -7.72 -11.88 -1.73
CA HIS A 170 -7.60 -13.33 -1.78
C HIS A 170 -7.71 -13.99 -0.39
N LEU A 171 -7.07 -13.40 0.62
CA LEU A 171 -7.16 -13.88 2.01
C LEU A 171 -8.56 -13.77 2.59
N ILE A 172 -9.29 -12.70 2.28
CA ILE A 172 -10.70 -12.53 2.69
C ILE A 172 -11.58 -13.59 2.03
N GLU A 173 -11.42 -13.81 0.73
CA GLU A 173 -12.27 -14.72 -0.06
C GLU A 173 -12.02 -16.20 0.24
N LYS A 174 -10.75 -16.60 0.45
CA LYS A 174 -10.38 -18.02 0.62
C LYS A 174 -10.19 -18.45 2.07
N TYR A 175 -9.84 -17.52 2.96
CA TYR A 175 -9.49 -17.83 4.34
C TYR A 175 -10.34 -17.07 5.36
N GLY A 176 -11.20 -16.14 4.92
CA GLY A 176 -12.07 -15.40 5.84
C GLY A 176 -11.33 -14.36 6.69
N LEU A 177 -10.21 -13.82 6.20
CA LEU A 177 -9.56 -12.65 6.81
C LEU A 177 -10.58 -11.53 7.01
N TYR A 178 -10.56 -10.88 8.17
CA TYR A 178 -11.54 -9.85 8.58
C TYR A 178 -13.00 -10.33 8.68
N LYS A 179 -13.26 -11.64 8.60
CA LYS A 179 -14.57 -12.25 8.90
C LYS A 179 -14.44 -13.23 10.05
N THR A 180 -13.87 -14.40 9.79
CA THR A 180 -13.65 -15.48 10.76
C THR A 180 -12.24 -15.42 11.32
N ILE A 181 -11.24 -15.06 10.50
CA ILE A 181 -9.84 -14.94 10.89
C ILE A 181 -9.53 -13.52 11.40
N SER A 182 -8.66 -13.44 12.43
CA SER A 182 -8.23 -12.18 13.03
C SER A 182 -7.41 -11.32 12.06
N LYS A 183 -7.35 -10.03 12.35
CA LYS A 183 -6.47 -9.07 11.66
C LYS A 183 -5.02 -9.10 12.15
N ASP A 184 -4.69 -9.92 13.15
CA ASP A 184 -3.39 -9.92 13.85
C ASP A 184 -2.23 -10.56 13.06
N GLY A 185 -2.48 -10.94 11.81
CA GLY A 185 -1.48 -11.52 10.93
C GLY A 185 -0.56 -10.51 10.24
N ARG A 186 0.37 -11.05 9.45
CA ARG A 186 1.33 -10.27 8.64
C ARG A 186 1.55 -10.91 7.28
N VAL A 187 1.93 -10.10 6.30
CA VAL A 187 2.43 -10.54 5.00
C VAL A 187 3.87 -10.09 4.84
N LYS A 188 4.78 -11.02 4.60
CA LYS A 188 6.17 -10.75 4.23
C LYS A 188 6.34 -11.03 2.75
N ILE A 189 6.88 -10.06 2.01
CA ILE A 189 7.24 -10.21 0.59
C ILE A 189 8.76 -10.15 0.53
N SER A 190 9.39 -11.28 0.24
CA SER A 190 10.85 -11.39 0.15
C SER A 190 11.30 -11.12 -1.28
N LEU A 191 12.34 -10.31 -1.47
CA LEU A 191 12.98 -10.09 -2.76
C LEU A 191 14.25 -10.94 -2.90
N LYS A 192 14.70 -11.14 -4.14
CA LYS A 192 15.89 -11.95 -4.47
C LYS A 192 17.19 -11.34 -3.96
N ASP A 193 17.25 -10.03 -3.78
CA ASP A 193 18.40 -9.31 -3.22
C ASP A 193 18.48 -9.40 -1.68
N GLY A 194 17.56 -10.13 -1.04
CA GLY A 194 17.49 -10.28 0.41
C GLY A 194 16.69 -9.19 1.13
N SER A 195 16.29 -8.12 0.45
CA SER A 195 15.38 -7.12 1.01
C SER A 195 13.95 -7.66 1.09
N PHE A 196 13.10 -7.04 1.93
CA PHE A 196 11.72 -7.50 2.12
C PHE A 196 10.76 -6.37 2.49
N TYR A 197 9.49 -6.59 2.21
CA TYR A 197 8.39 -5.77 2.71
C TYR A 197 7.62 -6.54 3.78
N ASN A 198 7.25 -5.86 4.86
CA ASN A 198 6.41 -6.43 5.91
C ASN A 198 5.12 -5.61 6.03
N LEU A 199 4.00 -6.23 5.69
CA LEU A 199 2.68 -5.63 5.69
C LEU A 199 1.89 -6.14 6.89
N ASP A 200 1.55 -5.22 7.78
CA ASP A 200 0.72 -5.50 8.94
C ASP A 200 -0.76 -5.58 8.51
N LEU A 201 -1.42 -6.72 8.77
CA LEU A 201 -2.82 -6.92 8.43
C LEU A 201 -3.78 -6.14 9.34
N ARG A 202 -3.31 -5.61 10.48
CA ARG A 202 -4.10 -4.80 11.42
C ARG A 202 -4.42 -3.41 10.92
N SER A 203 -3.72 -2.96 9.87
CA SER A 203 -3.85 -1.61 9.33
C SER A 203 -3.81 -1.63 7.80
N LYS A 204 -4.46 -0.64 7.20
CA LYS A 204 -4.37 -0.40 5.76
C LYS A 204 -2.96 0.03 5.37
N LEU A 205 -2.51 -0.36 4.17
CA LEU A 205 -1.22 0.10 3.63
C LEU A 205 -1.12 1.63 3.69
N LYS A 206 -0.01 2.15 4.23
CA LYS A 206 0.16 3.61 4.34
C LYS A 206 0.27 4.24 2.96
N PHE A 207 -0.42 5.36 2.76
CA PHE A 207 -0.46 6.07 1.48
C PHE A 207 0.92 6.35 0.86
N LYS A 208 1.94 6.68 1.67
CA LYS A 208 3.31 6.93 1.18
C LYS A 208 3.98 5.71 0.49
N TYR A 209 3.50 4.49 0.75
CA TYR A 209 4.04 3.27 0.14
C TYR A 209 3.20 2.76 -1.05
N MET A 210 2.03 3.36 -1.31
CA MET A 210 1.14 2.90 -2.40
C MET A 210 1.68 3.17 -3.80
N GLY A 211 2.65 4.09 -3.94
CA GLY A 211 3.36 4.39 -5.18
C GLY A 211 4.72 3.68 -5.30
N GLU A 212 5.05 2.80 -4.35
CA GLU A 212 6.25 1.97 -4.41
C GLU A 212 6.08 0.89 -5.48
N VAL A 213 7.09 0.74 -6.33
CA VAL A 213 7.07 -0.13 -7.51
C VAL A 213 8.12 -1.20 -7.34
N ILE A 214 7.73 -2.45 -7.60
CA ILE A 214 8.57 -3.63 -7.48
C ILE A 214 8.62 -4.28 -8.86
N GLU A 215 9.82 -4.65 -9.31
CA GLU A 215 9.98 -5.55 -10.45
C GLU A 215 9.47 -6.94 -10.04
N SER A 216 8.42 -7.43 -10.68
CA SER A 216 7.75 -8.67 -10.25
C SER A 216 8.66 -9.89 -10.28
N LYS A 217 9.65 -9.90 -11.19
CA LYS A 217 10.69 -10.95 -11.29
C LYS A 217 11.67 -10.95 -10.13
N GLN A 218 11.75 -9.86 -9.36
CA GLN A 218 12.59 -9.75 -8.16
C GLN A 218 11.89 -10.30 -6.92
N ILE A 219 10.59 -10.55 -6.96
CA ILE A 219 9.88 -11.19 -5.86
C ILE A 219 10.31 -12.67 -5.82
N LYS A 220 10.86 -13.08 -4.68
CA LYS A 220 11.31 -14.44 -4.42
C LYS A 220 10.14 -15.29 -3.91
N ASP A 221 9.52 -14.84 -2.83
CA ASP A 221 8.44 -15.54 -2.14
C ASP A 221 7.54 -14.54 -1.39
N ILE A 222 6.34 -15.00 -1.05
CA ILE A 222 5.38 -14.27 -0.22
C ILE A 222 4.93 -15.20 0.90
N GLU A 223 5.10 -14.76 2.14
CA GLU A 223 4.71 -15.49 3.34
C GLU A 223 3.61 -14.74 4.07
N VAL A 224 2.44 -15.36 4.22
CA VAL A 224 1.33 -14.86 5.01
C VAL A 224 1.24 -15.68 6.28
N ASN A 225 1.29 -15.00 7.43
CA ASN A 225 1.07 -15.63 8.73
C ASN A 225 -0.23 -15.06 9.30
N LEU A 226 -1.28 -15.87 9.30
CA LEU A 226 -2.57 -15.58 9.91
C LEU A 226 -2.55 -16.01 11.39
N LYS A 227 -3.31 -15.30 12.21
CA LYS A 227 -3.51 -15.58 13.63
C LYS A 227 -4.97 -15.92 13.87
#